data_AF-A0A933R9Z4-F1
#
_entry.id   AF-A0A933R9Z4-F1
#
_cell.length_a   1.000
_cell.length_b   1.000
_cell.length_c   1.000
_cell.angle_alpha   90.00
_cell.angle_beta   90.00
_cell.angle_gamma   90.00
#
_symmetry.space_group_name_H-M   'P 1'
#
loop_
_entity.id
_entity.type
_entity.pdbx_description
1 polymer ?
#
loop_
_entity_poly.entity_id
_entity_poly.type
_entity_poly.pdbx_seq_one_letter_code
_entity_poly.pdbx_strand_id
1 'polypeptide(L)'
;GKRVTRGAGGYTIHRPDHWIFDRTGIGYGDVLGADAVTVGYECDGCDFTYRDGLPYPTGADGTPDTFEILGTAPAAHFTRTTAARPPAPDEPSEIEFIASRLFGDRSPALVDKIAHGHAVLGAYTSPGGGTVVTSGSTDWAHGLAGRDPQVEQITRNILTRLG
;
A
#
# COMPACT_ATOMS: atom_id res chain seq x y z
N GLY A 1 3.03 -7.90 -14.16
CA GLY A 1 4.01 -8.98 -13.90
C GLY A 1 3.48 -9.91 -12.83
N LYS A 2 4.28 -10.88 -12.38
CA LYS A 2 3.87 -11.94 -11.44
C LYS A 2 4.68 -11.85 -10.14
N ARG A 3 4.25 -11.03 -9.18
CA ARG A 3 4.91 -10.94 -7.85
C ARG A 3 4.01 -11.33 -6.69
N VAL A 4 2.72 -10.97 -6.75
CA VAL A 4 1.71 -11.41 -5.78
C VAL A 4 0.55 -12.09 -6.53
N THR A 5 0.88 -13.11 -7.31
CA THR A 5 -0.01 -13.73 -8.32
C THR A 5 -1.28 -14.38 -7.75
N ARG A 6 -1.27 -14.72 -6.47
CA ARG A 6 -2.43 -15.20 -5.71
C ARG A 6 -2.59 -14.37 -4.44
N GLY A 7 -2.22 -13.10 -4.50
CA GLY A 7 -2.38 -12.17 -3.40
C GLY A 7 -3.85 -11.94 -3.07
N ALA A 8 -4.09 -11.33 -1.91
CA ALA A 8 -5.44 -11.03 -1.46
C ALA A 8 -6.19 -10.05 -2.38
N GLY A 9 -5.49 -9.30 -3.24
CA GLY A 9 -6.08 -8.30 -4.14
C GLY A 9 -6.62 -7.04 -3.44
N GLY A 10 -6.59 -7.03 -2.10
CA GLY A 10 -7.11 -5.97 -1.26
C GLY A 10 -6.34 -5.85 0.06
N TYR A 11 -6.72 -4.87 0.88
CA TYR A 11 -6.03 -4.55 2.13
C TYR A 11 -6.53 -5.40 3.28
N THR A 12 -5.64 -6.06 4.02
CA THR A 12 -5.96 -6.57 5.37
C THR A 12 -6.12 -5.39 6.32
N ILE A 13 -7.28 -5.25 6.95
CA ILE A 13 -7.61 -4.12 7.83
C ILE A 13 -7.08 -4.31 9.25
N HIS A 14 -6.44 -3.27 9.78
CA HIS A 14 -5.80 -3.26 11.10
C HIS A 14 -6.54 -2.41 12.14
N ARG A 15 -7.22 -1.34 11.70
CA ARG A 15 -7.84 -0.35 12.61
C ARG A 15 -9.27 -0.03 12.14
N PRO A 16 -10.22 -0.98 12.26
CA PRO A 16 -11.57 -0.83 11.71
C PRO A 16 -12.39 0.29 12.40
N ASP A 17 -12.02 0.70 13.61
CA ASP A 17 -12.69 1.78 14.35
C ASP A 17 -12.36 3.18 13.80
N HIS A 18 -11.45 3.29 12.84
CA HIS A 18 -11.13 4.58 12.21
C HIS A 18 -12.32 5.08 11.36
N TRP A 19 -12.65 6.36 11.48
CA TRP A 19 -13.85 6.99 10.92
C TRP A 19 -14.07 6.78 9.41
N ILE A 20 -13.02 6.51 8.63
CA ILE A 20 -13.17 6.25 7.20
C ILE A 20 -14.01 4.99 6.95
N PHE A 21 -14.04 4.07 7.91
CA PHE A 21 -14.74 2.79 7.84
C PHE A 21 -16.19 2.86 8.35
N ASP A 22 -16.67 4.03 8.78
CA ASP A 22 -18.04 4.19 9.26
C ASP A 22 -19.06 3.68 8.23
N ARG A 23 -19.99 2.82 8.69
CA ARG A 23 -21.06 2.21 7.88
C ARG A 23 -20.58 1.30 6.73
N THR A 24 -19.33 0.84 6.76
CA THR A 24 -18.83 -0.15 5.79
C THR A 24 -19.09 -1.61 6.22
N GLY A 25 -19.32 -1.81 7.53
CA GLY A 25 -19.42 -3.14 8.14
C GLY A 25 -18.09 -3.89 8.24
N ILE A 26 -16.97 -3.24 7.94
CA ILE A 26 -15.64 -3.87 7.94
C ILE A 26 -15.12 -4.09 9.36
N GLY A 27 -14.49 -5.23 9.59
CA GLY A 27 -13.86 -5.63 10.84
C GLY A 27 -12.34 -5.75 10.76
N TYR A 28 -11.72 -6.05 11.91
CA TYR A 28 -10.30 -6.33 12.00
C TYR A 28 -9.97 -7.64 11.26
N GLY A 29 -8.96 -7.60 10.40
CA GLY A 29 -8.50 -8.74 9.61
C GLY A 29 -9.29 -8.98 8.32
N ASP A 30 -10.40 -8.27 8.10
CA ASP A 30 -11.14 -8.32 6.84
C ASP A 30 -10.26 -7.83 5.67
N VAL A 31 -10.58 -8.31 4.46
CA VAL A 31 -9.87 -7.94 3.24
C VAL A 31 -10.73 -6.96 2.43
N LEU A 32 -10.36 -5.69 2.46
CA LEU A 32 -11.03 -4.62 1.72
C LEU A 32 -10.65 -4.63 0.24
N GLY A 33 -11.64 -4.73 -0.65
CA GLY A 33 -11.48 -4.53 -2.09
C GLY A 33 -10.83 -5.68 -2.84
N ALA A 34 -10.82 -6.89 -2.27
CA ALA A 34 -10.30 -8.11 -2.90
C ALA A 34 -10.98 -8.41 -4.25
N ASP A 35 -12.31 -8.37 -4.28
CA ASP A 35 -13.10 -8.71 -5.48
C ASP A 35 -12.86 -7.71 -6.62
N ALA A 36 -12.69 -6.43 -6.27
CA ALA A 36 -12.40 -5.36 -7.23
C ALA A 36 -10.91 -5.20 -7.55
N VAL A 37 -10.03 -5.95 -6.86
CA VAL A 37 -8.57 -5.86 -6.96
C VAL A 37 -8.07 -4.42 -6.75
N THR A 38 -8.42 -3.81 -5.61
CA THR A 38 -8.06 -2.41 -5.30
C THR A 38 -6.58 -2.21 -4.94
N VAL A 39 -5.83 -3.31 -4.81
CA VAL A 39 -4.38 -3.31 -4.69
C VAL A 39 -3.77 -4.03 -5.87
N GLY A 40 -3.13 -3.27 -6.74
CA GLY A 40 -2.44 -3.78 -7.90
C GLY A 40 -1.59 -2.72 -8.57
N TYR A 41 -0.92 -3.14 -9.64
CA TYR A 41 -0.12 -2.34 -10.57
C TYR A 41 0.99 -1.49 -9.94
N GLU A 42 0.65 -0.36 -9.31
CA GLU A 42 1.56 0.55 -8.62
C GLU A 42 1.08 0.77 -7.17
N CYS A 43 2.01 0.70 -6.23
CA CYS A 43 1.71 0.72 -4.80
C CYS A 43 2.73 1.56 -4.04
N ASP A 44 2.22 2.34 -3.08
CA ASP A 44 3.01 3.10 -2.13
C ASP A 44 2.81 2.52 -0.72
N GLY A 45 3.88 2.58 0.07
CA GLY A 45 3.88 2.08 1.45
C GLY A 45 4.76 2.93 2.35
N CYS A 46 4.94 2.45 3.57
CA CYS A 46 5.90 2.99 4.52
C CYS A 46 6.71 1.87 5.17
N ASP A 47 7.88 2.21 5.70
CA ASP A 47 8.62 1.37 6.63
C ASP A 47 7.87 1.31 7.96
N PHE A 48 7.58 0.08 8.41
CA PHE A 48 6.80 -0.15 9.61
C PHE A 48 7.27 -1.38 10.37
N THR A 49 6.91 -1.44 11.65
CA THR A 49 7.11 -2.60 12.51
C THR A 49 5.81 -2.97 13.23
N TYR A 50 5.67 -4.24 13.61
CA TYR A 50 4.56 -4.67 14.43
C TYR A 50 4.84 -4.42 15.91
N ARG A 51 3.86 -3.84 16.60
CA ARG A 51 3.84 -3.68 18.06
C ARG A 51 2.48 -4.17 18.53
N ASP A 52 2.46 -5.10 19.48
CA ASP A 52 1.23 -5.67 20.06
C ASP A 52 0.20 -6.15 19.01
N GLY A 53 0.68 -6.70 17.87
CA GLY A 53 -0.16 -7.23 16.80
C GLY A 53 -0.66 -6.21 15.78
N LEU A 54 -0.29 -4.93 15.89
CA LEU A 54 -0.66 -3.88 14.92
C LEU A 54 0.59 -3.26 14.26
N PRO A 55 0.49 -2.83 12.98
CA PRO A 55 1.59 -2.15 12.31
C PRO A 55 1.68 -0.68 12.73
N TYR A 56 2.91 -0.19 12.92
CA TYR A 56 3.24 1.21 13.24
C TYR A 56 4.40 1.69 12.37
N PRO A 57 4.32 2.89 11.78
CA PRO A 57 5.44 3.44 11.01
C PRO A 57 6.69 3.55 11.88
N THR A 58 7.85 3.30 11.27
CA THR A 58 9.15 3.52 11.95
C THR A 58 9.58 4.97 11.90
N GLY A 59 9.09 5.74 10.91
CA GLY A 59 9.54 7.09 10.59
C GLY A 59 10.88 7.16 9.85
N ALA A 60 11.56 6.03 9.64
CA ALA A 60 12.90 5.99 9.07
C ALA A 60 12.95 6.40 7.58
N ASP A 61 11.82 6.26 6.89
CA ASP A 61 11.62 6.64 5.49
C ASP A 61 10.99 8.04 5.33
N GLY A 62 10.83 8.78 6.43
CA GLY A 62 10.18 10.10 6.45
C GLY A 62 8.66 10.06 6.59
N THR A 63 8.05 8.89 6.77
CA THR A 63 6.63 8.76 7.10
C THR A 63 6.31 9.52 8.40
N PRO A 64 5.26 10.36 8.45
CA PRO A 64 4.91 11.11 9.65
C PRO A 64 4.62 10.20 10.86
N ASP A 65 5.07 10.60 12.06
CA ASP A 65 4.80 9.86 13.31
C ASP A 65 3.30 9.75 13.62
N THR A 66 2.48 10.66 13.08
CA THR A 66 1.02 10.67 13.22
C THR A 66 0.31 9.77 12.19
N PHE A 67 1.05 9.05 11.35
CA PHE A 67 0.48 8.19 10.33
C PHE A 67 -0.08 6.90 10.92
N GLU A 68 -1.40 6.73 10.79
CA GLU A 68 -2.12 5.53 11.17
C GLU A 68 -2.17 4.58 9.97
N ILE A 69 -1.58 3.40 10.13
CA ILE A 69 -1.67 2.30 9.16
C ILE A 69 -3.03 1.63 9.34
N LEU A 70 -3.94 1.82 8.39
CA LEU A 70 -5.32 1.32 8.48
C LEU A 70 -5.48 -0.03 7.80
N GLY A 71 -4.75 -0.26 6.71
CA GLY A 71 -4.73 -1.53 6.01
C GLY A 71 -3.43 -1.76 5.26
N THR A 72 -3.03 -3.02 5.11
CA THR A 72 -1.82 -3.40 4.35
C THR A 72 -2.10 -4.51 3.36
N ALA A 73 -1.43 -4.49 2.24
CA ALA A 73 -1.41 -5.60 1.29
C ALA A 73 0.01 -5.84 0.80
N PRO A 74 0.52 -7.09 0.76
CA PRO A 74 1.86 -7.36 0.23
C PRO A 74 2.01 -6.81 -1.19
N ALA A 75 3.13 -6.11 -1.42
CA ALA A 75 3.50 -5.54 -2.71
C ALA A 75 5.00 -5.77 -2.93
N ALA A 76 5.44 -5.83 -4.19
CA ALA A 76 6.85 -6.02 -4.48
C ALA A 76 7.22 -5.54 -5.88
N HIS A 77 8.41 -4.95 -5.99
CA HIS A 77 8.99 -4.55 -7.27
C HIS A 77 9.21 -5.75 -8.19
N PHE A 78 9.07 -5.54 -9.49
CA PHE A 78 9.38 -6.51 -10.51
C PHE A 78 10.88 -6.82 -10.53
N THR A 79 11.16 -8.11 -10.66
CA THR A 79 12.48 -8.66 -10.94
C THR A 79 12.53 -9.02 -12.42
N ARG A 80 13.72 -9.36 -12.93
CA ARG A 80 13.89 -9.88 -14.30
C ARG A 80 13.00 -11.08 -14.60
N THR A 81 12.73 -11.95 -13.62
CA THR A 81 11.91 -13.17 -13.81
C THR A 81 10.42 -12.96 -13.55
N THR A 82 10.03 -11.81 -12.98
CA THR A 82 8.63 -11.53 -12.63
C THR A 82 8.01 -10.40 -13.45
N ALA A 83 8.81 -9.60 -14.15
CA ALA A 83 8.33 -8.60 -15.10
C ALA A 83 7.55 -9.26 -16.26
N ALA A 84 6.46 -8.63 -16.71
CA ALA A 84 5.72 -9.10 -17.89
C ALA A 84 6.53 -8.90 -19.18
N ARG A 85 7.37 -7.86 -19.19
CA ARG A 85 8.36 -7.56 -20.22
C ARG A 85 9.70 -7.37 -19.51
N PRO A 86 10.51 -8.43 -19.39
CA PRO A 86 11.84 -8.33 -18.77
C PRO A 86 12.74 -7.33 -19.50
N PRO A 87 13.64 -6.63 -18.78
CA PRO A 87 14.66 -5.78 -19.41
C PRO A 87 15.67 -6.61 -20.22
N ALA A 88 16.49 -5.94 -21.03
CA ALA A 88 17.61 -6.60 -21.70
C ALA A 88 18.62 -7.19 -20.69
N PRO A 89 19.45 -8.18 -21.07
CA PRO A 89 20.37 -8.85 -20.14
C PRO A 89 21.35 -7.91 -19.40
N ASP A 90 21.76 -6.82 -20.04
CA ASP A 90 22.71 -5.81 -19.54
C ASP A 90 22.02 -4.61 -18.85
N GLU A 91 20.69 -4.60 -18.81
CA GLU A 91 19.89 -3.57 -18.17
C GLU A 91 19.41 -3.99 -16.77
N PRO A 92 19.31 -3.03 -15.82
CA PRO A 92 18.73 -3.31 -14.52
C PRO A 92 17.23 -3.63 -14.64
N SER A 93 16.78 -4.63 -13.89
CA SER A 93 15.36 -4.81 -13.56
C SER A 93 14.86 -3.70 -12.66
N GLU A 94 13.55 -3.55 -12.54
CA GLU A 94 12.92 -2.50 -11.74
C GLU A 94 13.48 -2.45 -10.31
N ILE A 95 13.56 -3.60 -9.63
CA ILE A 95 14.12 -3.64 -8.26
C ILE A 95 15.61 -3.26 -8.20
N GLU A 96 16.41 -3.64 -9.21
CA GLU A 96 17.83 -3.26 -9.29
C GLU A 96 17.98 -1.76 -9.56
N PHE A 97 17.11 -1.21 -10.40
CA PHE A 97 17.05 0.23 -10.67
C PHE A 97 16.67 1.00 -9.40
N ILE A 98 15.63 0.57 -8.69
CA ILE A 98 15.17 1.21 -7.45
C ILE A 98 16.24 1.12 -6.37
N ALA A 99 16.90 -0.04 -6.19
CA ALA A 99 18.01 -0.17 -5.25
C ALA A 99 19.12 0.85 -5.55
N SER A 100 19.48 1.04 -6.83
CA SER A 100 20.47 2.04 -7.21
C SER A 100 20.05 3.48 -6.86
N ARG A 101 18.75 3.79 -6.90
CA ARG A 101 18.21 5.11 -6.55
C ARG A 101 18.17 5.33 -5.03
N LEU A 102 17.84 4.29 -4.27
CA LEU A 102 17.72 4.37 -2.82
C LEU A 102 19.09 4.32 -2.12
N PHE A 103 20.02 3.52 -2.64
CA PHE A 103 21.26 3.17 -1.93
C PHE A 103 22.54 3.53 -2.70
N GLY A 104 22.44 3.99 -3.95
CA GLY A 104 23.60 4.23 -4.80
C GLY A 104 24.32 2.96 -5.27
N ASP A 105 23.77 1.78 -4.97
CA ASP A 105 24.31 0.45 -5.28
C ASP A 105 23.14 -0.53 -5.55
N ARG A 106 23.41 -1.57 -6.34
CA ARG A 106 22.49 -2.64 -6.70
C ARG A 106 23.02 -4.02 -6.32
N SER A 107 23.91 -4.09 -5.33
CA SER A 107 24.39 -5.36 -4.79
C SER A 107 23.23 -6.25 -4.31
N PRO A 108 23.36 -7.58 -4.39
CA PRO A 108 22.26 -8.49 -4.03
C PRO A 108 21.69 -8.24 -2.64
N ALA A 109 22.52 -7.88 -1.66
CA ALA A 109 22.08 -7.58 -0.31
C ALA A 109 21.17 -6.35 -0.22
N LEU A 110 21.42 -5.31 -1.03
CA LEU A 110 20.60 -4.09 -1.06
C LEU A 110 19.31 -4.30 -1.85
N VAL A 111 19.36 -5.11 -2.92
CA VAL A 111 18.16 -5.54 -3.64
C VAL A 111 17.24 -6.36 -2.74
N ASP A 112 17.80 -7.27 -1.95
CA ASP A 112 17.04 -8.12 -1.02
C ASP A 112 16.33 -7.29 0.07
N LYS A 113 16.97 -6.20 0.52
CA LYS A 113 16.40 -5.27 1.52
C LYS A 113 15.04 -4.68 1.11
N ILE A 114 14.79 -4.53 -0.20
CA ILE A 114 13.53 -3.99 -0.74
C ILE A 114 12.74 -5.05 -1.53
N ALA A 115 13.07 -6.33 -1.37
CA ALA A 115 12.41 -7.41 -2.08
C ALA A 115 10.95 -7.63 -1.66
N HIS A 116 10.61 -7.18 -0.45
CA HIS A 116 9.28 -7.31 0.16
C HIS A 116 8.81 -5.93 0.64
N GLY A 117 7.63 -5.53 0.21
CA GLY A 117 6.98 -4.29 0.64
C GLY A 117 5.49 -4.51 0.84
N HIS A 118 4.79 -3.42 1.14
CA HIS A 118 3.33 -3.42 1.27
C HIS A 118 2.76 -2.16 0.64
N ALA A 119 1.62 -2.28 -0.04
CA ALA A 119 0.71 -1.17 -0.23
C ALA A 119 0.08 -0.83 1.13
N VAL A 120 0.03 0.45 1.47
CA VAL A 120 -0.47 0.90 2.77
C VAL A 120 -1.61 1.90 2.60
N LEU A 121 -2.81 1.48 3.02
CA LEU A 121 -3.94 2.39 3.26
C LEU A 121 -3.71 3.04 4.62
N GLY A 122 -3.68 4.37 4.66
CA GLY A 122 -3.45 5.08 5.90
C GLY A 122 -3.86 6.54 5.88
N ALA A 123 -3.82 7.15 7.06
CA ALA A 123 -4.18 8.54 7.24
C ALA A 123 -3.25 9.21 8.26
N TYR A 124 -3.02 10.51 8.09
CA TYR A 124 -2.30 11.31 9.09
C TYR A 124 -2.84 12.74 9.14
N THR A 125 -2.53 13.43 10.23
CA THR A 125 -2.75 14.88 10.34
C THR A 125 -1.43 15.61 10.16
N SER A 126 -1.38 16.48 9.15
CA SER A 126 -0.24 17.36 8.87
C SER A 126 -0.01 18.38 10.00
N PRO A 127 1.20 18.95 10.12
CA PRO A 127 1.47 20.01 11.10
C PRO A 127 0.55 21.24 10.98
N GLY A 128 0.00 21.49 9.78
CA GLY A 128 -0.97 22.56 9.54
C GLY A 128 -2.41 22.21 9.92
N GLY A 129 -2.66 21.03 10.50
CA GLY A 129 -4.00 20.57 10.92
C GLY A 129 -4.84 19.93 9.82
N GLY A 130 -4.35 19.88 8.58
CA GLY A 130 -5.02 19.19 7.48
C GLY A 130 -4.87 17.66 7.59
N THR A 131 -5.95 16.92 7.31
CA THR A 131 -5.93 15.45 7.22
C THR A 131 -5.58 15.01 5.81
N VAL A 132 -4.67 14.03 5.70
CA VAL A 132 -4.34 13.35 4.45
C VAL A 132 -4.74 11.89 4.59
N VAL A 133 -5.40 11.36 3.57
CA VAL A 133 -5.70 9.93 3.42
C VAL A 133 -5.05 9.45 2.13
N THR A 134 -4.33 8.33 2.20
CA THR A 134 -3.73 7.68 1.02
C THR A 134 -4.22 6.24 0.94
N SER A 135 -4.63 5.80 -0.25
CA SER A 135 -4.93 4.39 -0.52
C SER A 135 -3.65 3.55 -0.59
N GLY A 136 -2.52 4.16 -0.99
CA GLY A 136 -1.30 3.40 -1.28
C GLY A 136 -1.39 2.53 -2.53
N SER A 137 -2.37 2.77 -3.41
CA SER A 137 -2.47 2.09 -4.72
C SER A 137 -3.24 2.94 -5.73
N THR A 138 -2.84 2.81 -7.01
CA THR A 138 -3.57 3.34 -8.17
C THR A 138 -4.94 2.70 -8.34
N ASP A 139 -5.08 1.45 -7.89
CA ASP A 139 -6.18 0.58 -8.30
C ASP A 139 -7.43 0.77 -7.44
N TRP A 140 -7.41 1.69 -6.46
CA TRP A 140 -8.60 2.13 -5.72
C TRP A 140 -9.75 2.55 -6.66
N ALA A 141 -9.41 3.16 -7.81
CA ALA A 141 -10.37 3.56 -8.83
C ALA A 141 -11.14 2.37 -9.42
N HIS A 142 -10.57 1.16 -9.44
CA HIS A 142 -11.27 -0.04 -9.90
C HIS A 142 -12.41 -0.41 -8.95
N GLY A 143 -12.23 -0.24 -7.64
CA GLY A 143 -13.32 -0.42 -6.67
C GLY A 143 -14.48 0.55 -6.91
N LEU A 144 -14.18 1.81 -7.21
CA LEU A 144 -15.20 2.80 -7.57
C LEU A 144 -15.91 2.46 -8.89
N ALA A 145 -15.14 2.10 -9.93
CA ALA A 145 -15.71 1.72 -11.22
C ALA A 145 -16.56 0.44 -11.12
N GLY A 146 -16.13 -0.50 -10.28
CA GLY A 146 -16.80 -1.77 -10.00
C GLY A 146 -17.99 -1.65 -9.05
N ARG A 147 -18.30 -0.45 -8.52
CA ARG A 147 -19.35 -0.22 -7.53
C ARG A 147 -19.18 -1.07 -6.26
N ASP A 148 -17.94 -1.25 -5.83
CA ASP A 148 -17.65 -1.90 -4.56
C ASP A 148 -18.25 -1.06 -3.42
N PRO A 149 -19.20 -1.60 -2.64
CA PRO A 149 -19.96 -0.82 -1.67
C PRO A 149 -19.08 -0.30 -0.53
N GLN A 150 -18.04 -1.03 -0.13
CA GLN A 150 -17.13 -0.61 0.94
C GLN A 150 -16.21 0.51 0.44
N VAL A 151 -15.65 0.37 -0.76
CA VAL A 151 -14.79 1.40 -1.39
C VAL A 151 -15.54 2.69 -1.64
N GLU A 152 -16.77 2.62 -2.19
CA GLU A 152 -17.62 3.79 -2.40
C GLU A 152 -17.99 4.46 -1.07
N GLN A 153 -18.33 3.68 -0.03
CA GLN A 153 -18.67 4.21 1.28
C GLN A 153 -17.47 4.91 1.95
N ILE A 154 -16.27 4.32 1.89
CA ILE A 154 -15.03 4.93 2.40
C ILE A 154 -14.75 6.25 1.69
N THR A 155 -14.83 6.25 0.35
CA THR A 155 -14.59 7.44 -0.47
C THR A 155 -15.60 8.53 -0.14
N ARG A 156 -16.88 8.17 0.04
CA ARG A 156 -17.93 9.09 0.48
C ARG A 156 -17.66 9.64 1.87
N ASN A 157 -17.23 8.82 2.83
CA ASN A 157 -16.91 9.27 4.18
C ASN A 157 -15.79 10.33 4.14
N ILE A 158 -14.73 10.08 3.37
CA ILE A 158 -13.61 11.01 3.19
C ILE A 158 -14.09 12.33 2.60
N LEU A 159 -14.80 12.30 1.48
CA LEU A 159 -15.30 13.50 0.80
C LEU A 159 -16.30 14.27 1.67
N THR A 160 -17.14 13.60 2.44
CA THR A 160 -18.12 14.25 3.33
C THR A 160 -17.44 14.98 4.49
N ARG A 161 -16.32 14.44 4.99
CA ARG A 161 -15.61 15.00 6.14
C ARG A 161 -14.60 16.08 5.77
N LEU A 162 -13.98 15.97 4.59
CA LEU A 162 -12.87 16.83 4.17
C LEU A 162 -13.22 17.82 3.04
N GLY A 163 -14.36 17.64 2.36
CA GLY A 163 -14.85 18.52 1.28
C GLY A 163 -15.91 19.49 1.76
#